data_AF-A0A524HVK1-F1
#
_entry.id   AF-A0A524HVK1-F1
#
_cell.length_a   1.000
_cell.length_b   1.000
_cell.length_c   1.000
_cell.angle_alpha   90.00
_cell.angle_beta   90.00
_cell.angle_gamma   90.00
#
_symmetry.space_group_name_H-M   'P 1'
#
loop_
_entity.id
_entity.type
_entity.pdbx_description
1 polymer ?
#
loop_
_entity_poly.entity_id
_entity_poly.type
_entity_poly.pdbx_seq_one_letter_code
_entity_poly.pdbx_strand_id
1 'polypeptide(L)'
;MKSRVPHTYVLLVGLLALAALTTWIIPAGSYTRVVEQGREVVDPLSYHSVEARPAGLGAFILAFPRGLREIAEIVFYIFIIGGTFGVLNRTGVIQAGVRSLVRRLEQNKALIVPLLTVVFAIGGGTIGIA
;
A
#
# COMPACT_ATOMS: atom_id res chain seq x y z
N MET A 1 15.40 12.92 -27.87
CA MET A 1 15.63 11.55 -27.35
C MET A 1 14.52 11.23 -26.36
N LYS A 2 13.57 10.35 -26.73
CA LYS A 2 12.38 10.06 -25.92
C LYS A 2 12.77 9.13 -24.78
N SER A 3 13.08 9.69 -23.61
CA SER A 3 13.31 8.90 -22.39
C SER A 3 12.03 8.14 -22.08
N ARG A 4 12.03 6.82 -22.30
CA ARG A 4 10.97 5.94 -21.81
C ARG A 4 11.29 5.68 -20.35
N VAL A 5 10.44 6.19 -19.47
CA VAL A 5 10.49 5.87 -18.04
C VAL A 5 10.59 4.35 -17.91
N PRO A 6 11.56 3.81 -17.16
CA PRO A 6 11.67 2.38 -16.96
C PRO A 6 10.39 1.82 -16.36
N HIS A 7 10.08 0.57 -16.66
CA HIS A 7 8.93 -0.11 -16.09
C HIS A 7 9.01 -0.10 -14.55
N THR A 8 7.87 -0.04 -13.86
CA THR A 8 7.79 0.03 -12.38
C THR A 8 8.62 -1.07 -11.71
N TYR A 9 8.59 -2.31 -12.23
CA TYR A 9 9.44 -3.40 -11.74
C TYR A 9 10.94 -3.09 -11.80
N VAL A 10 11.42 -2.43 -12.86
CA VAL A 10 12.83 -2.03 -12.97
C VAL A 10 13.17 -0.98 -11.93
N LEU A 11 12.26 -0.02 -11.69
CA LEU A 11 12.43 0.99 -10.64
C LEU A 11 12.47 0.37 -9.25
N LEU A 12 11.58 -0.58 -8.96
CA LEU A 12 11.53 -1.26 -7.66
C LEU A 12 12.77 -2.11 -7.40
N VAL A 13 13.22 -2.90 -8.37
CA VAL A 13 14.46 -3.70 -8.25
C VAL A 13 15.68 -2.79 -8.15
N GLY A 14 15.71 -1.69 -8.91
CA GLY A 14 16.77 -0.69 -8.83
C GLY A 14 16.83 -0.02 -7.45
N LEU A 15 15.68 0.35 -6.88
CA LEU A 15 15.59 0.92 -5.53
C LEU A 15 16.04 -0.10 -4.48
N LEU A 16 15.64 -1.36 -4.63
CA LEU A 16 16.07 -2.43 -3.74
C LEU A 16 17.59 -2.64 -3.81
N ALA A 17 18.18 -2.58 -5.01
CA ALA A 17 19.62 -2.73 -5.21
C ALA A 17 20.36 -1.56 -4.58
N LEU A 18 19.87 -0.33 -4.77
CA LEU A 18 20.40 0.86 -4.13
C LEU A 18 20.36 0.74 -2.60
N ALA A 19 19.21 0.33 -2.04
CA ALA A 19 19.05 0.14 -0.61
C ALA A 19 19.98 -0.94 -0.05
N ALA A 20 20.20 -2.03 -0.80
CA ALA A 20 21.16 -3.07 -0.41
C ALA A 20 22.61 -2.54 -0.42
N LEU A 21 23.00 -1.77 -1.45
CA LEU A 21 24.34 -1.19 -1.55
C LEU A 21 24.61 -0.17 -0.44
N THR A 22 23.62 0.66 -0.08
CA THR A 22 23.80 1.65 1.00
C THR A 22 24.02 1.01 2.36
N THR A 23 23.59 -0.25 2.60
CA THR A 23 23.89 -0.96 3.86
C THR A 23 25.38 -1.22 4.10
N TRP A 24 26.23 -1.13 3.05
CA TRP A 24 27.68 -1.27 3.18
C TRP A 24 28.39 0.04 3.52
N ILE A 25 27.75 1.17 3.23
CA ILE A 25 28.32 2.51 3.40
C ILE A 25 27.84 3.12 4.73
N ILE A 26 26.59 2.84 5.11
CA ILE A 26 25.94 3.44 6.27
C ILE A 26 26.12 2.55 7.50
N PRO A 27 26.77 3.03 8.59
CA PRO A 27 26.93 2.26 9.82
C PRO A 27 25.58 2.05 10.50
N ALA A 28 25.41 0.88 11.11
CA ALA A 28 24.22 0.57 11.89
C ALA A 28 24.30 1.23 13.27
N GLY A 29 23.24 1.93 13.66
CA GLY A 29 23.13 2.56 14.98
C GLY A 29 21.73 2.40 15.56
N SER A 30 21.62 2.39 16.88
CA SER A 30 20.35 2.38 17.58
C SER A 30 20.34 3.33 18.76
N TYR A 31 19.15 3.79 19.11
CA TYR A 31 18.87 4.51 20.34
C TYR A 31 18.18 3.58 21.33
N THR A 32 18.53 3.70 22.60
CA THR A 32 17.87 2.97 23.68
C THR A 32 16.51 3.62 23.96
N ARG A 33 15.50 2.77 24.18
CA ARG A 33 14.19 3.23 24.65
C ARG A 33 14.14 3.10 26.16
N VAL A 34 13.72 4.17 26.83
CA VAL A 34 13.51 4.24 28.28
C VAL A 34 12.04 4.52 28.55
N VAL A 35 11.52 3.96 29.64
CA VAL A 35 10.12 4.18 30.03
C VAL A 35 10.07 5.43 30.90
N GLU A 36 9.56 6.52 30.33
CA GLU A 36 9.25 7.75 31.06
C GLU A 36 7.74 7.89 31.19
N GLN A 37 7.26 8.07 32.42
CA GLN A 37 5.83 8.31 32.71
C GLN A 37 4.87 7.26 32.08
N GLY A 38 5.30 5.99 32.03
CA GLY A 38 4.49 4.89 31.48
C GLY A 38 4.49 4.80 29.96
N ARG A 39 5.33 5.57 29.26
CA ARG A 39 5.50 5.52 27.80
C ARG A 39 6.94 5.19 27.44
N GLU A 40 7.14 4.31 26.46
CA GLU A 40 8.46 4.12 25.85
C GLU A 40 8.82 5.38 25.04
N VAL A 41 9.88 6.06 25.47
CA VAL A 41 10.46 7.23 24.79
C VAL A 41 11.90 6.89 24.40
N VAL A 42 12.32 7.36 23.23
CA VAL A 42 13.70 7.21 22.77
C VAL A 42 14.57 8.22 23.51
N ASP A 43 15.62 7.76 24.19
CA ASP A 43 16.61 8.64 24.82
C ASP A 43 17.54 9.23 23.73
N PRO A 44 17.48 10.54 23.44
CA PRO A 44 18.25 11.16 22.36
C PRO A 44 19.77 11.11 22.55
N LEU A 45 20.26 10.94 23.79
CA LEU A 45 21.69 10.89 24.11
C LEU A 45 22.26 9.47 24.09
N SER A 46 21.41 8.46 23.94
CA SER A 46 21.78 7.04 24.04
C SER A 46 22.26 6.38 22.73
N TYR A 47 22.63 7.19 21.73
CA TYR A 47 23.08 6.65 20.44
C TYR A 47 24.32 5.77 20.63
N HIS A 48 24.23 4.53 20.17
CA HIS A 48 25.35 3.62 20.10
C HIS A 48 25.36 2.88 18.77
N SER A 49 26.57 2.57 18.31
CA SER A 49 26.76 1.75 17.11
C SER A 49 26.43 0.30 17.44
N VAL A 50 25.74 -0.36 16.52
CA VAL A 50 25.43 -1.79 16.62
C VAL A 50 26.17 -2.57 15.55
N GLU A 51 26.25 -3.88 15.73
CA GLU A 51 26.89 -4.77 14.76
C GLU A 51 26.21 -4.64 13.39
N ALA A 52 26.97 -4.17 12.40
CA ALA A 52 26.46 -3.99 11.04
C ALA A 52 26.20 -5.34 10.38
N ARG A 53 24.99 -5.54 9.85
CA ARG A 53 24.60 -6.71 9.07
C ARG A 53 24.26 -6.29 7.64
N PRO A 54 25.28 -6.03 6.79
CA PRO A 54 25.05 -5.55 5.44
C PRO A 54 24.23 -6.56 4.63
N ALA A 55 23.40 -6.05 3.72
CA ALA A 55 22.56 -6.87 2.86
C ALA A 55 23.43 -7.63 1.86
N GLY A 56 23.57 -8.94 2.07
CA GLY A 56 24.19 -9.85 1.11
C GLY A 56 23.27 -10.24 -0.04
N LEU A 57 23.81 -10.94 -1.04
CA LEU A 57 23.06 -11.41 -2.22
C LEU A 57 21.82 -12.23 -1.85
N GLY A 58 21.92 -13.08 -0.83
CA GLY A 58 20.78 -13.86 -0.33
C GLY A 58 19.68 -12.99 0.28
N ALA A 59 20.03 -11.94 1.02
CA ALA A 59 19.06 -11.00 1.57
C ALA A 59 18.36 -10.20 0.46
N PHE A 60 19.10 -9.82 -0.57
CA PHE A 60 18.58 -9.12 -1.74
C PHE A 60 17.56 -9.97 -2.52
N ILE A 61 17.88 -11.23 -2.83
CA ILE A 61 16.95 -12.14 -3.54
C ILE A 61 15.73 -12.46 -2.67
N LEU A 62 15.94 -12.69 -1.38
CA LEU A 62 14.85 -12.99 -0.44
C LEU A 62 14.01 -11.78 -0.06
N ALA A 63 14.45 -10.55 -0.36
CA ALA A 63 13.70 -9.34 -0.02
C ALA A 63 12.34 -9.31 -0.73
N PHE A 64 12.25 -9.78 -1.97
CA PHE A 64 10.98 -9.79 -2.70
C PHE A 64 9.96 -10.77 -2.08
N PRO A 65 10.27 -12.07 -1.85
CA PRO A 65 9.38 -12.97 -1.11
C PRO A 65 9.07 -12.54 0.33
N ARG A 66 10.00 -11.87 1.02
CA ARG A 66 9.75 -11.32 2.36
C ARG A 66 8.76 -10.16 2.31
N GLY A 67 8.94 -9.23 1.38
CA GLY A 67 8.01 -8.12 1.17
C GLY A 67 6.61 -8.62 0.86
N LEU A 68 6.48 -9.61 -0.03
CA LEU A 68 5.17 -10.24 -0.33
C LEU A 68 4.50 -10.88 0.90
N ARG A 69 5.27 -11.45 1.82
CA ARG A 69 4.73 -11.98 3.08
C ARG A 69 4.26 -10.88 4.01
N GLU A 70 5.01 -9.79 4.11
CA GLU A 70 4.68 -8.64 4.95
C GLU A 70 3.41 -7.92 4.48
N ILE A 71 3.19 -7.84 3.17
CA ILE A 71 1.98 -7.23 2.57
C ILE A 71 0.90 -8.25 2.20
N ALA A 72 1.04 -9.51 2.62
CA ALA A 72 0.15 -10.60 2.18
C ALA A 72 -1.32 -10.30 2.47
N GLU A 73 -1.60 -9.71 3.64
CA GLU A 73 -2.94 -9.29 4.04
C GLU A 73 -3.59 -8.36 3.01
N ILE A 74 -2.87 -7.33 2.57
CA ILE A 74 -3.33 -6.38 1.54
C ILE A 74 -3.58 -7.10 0.21
N VAL A 75 -2.70 -8.02 -0.19
CA VAL A 75 -2.83 -8.78 -1.44
C VAL A 75 -4.09 -9.65 -1.42
N PHE A 76 -4.31 -10.41 -0.35
CA PHE A 76 -5.50 -11.24 -0.19
C PHE A 76 -6.78 -10.41 -0.13
N TYR A 77 -6.73 -9.28 0.56
CA TYR A 77 -7.83 -8.35 0.64
C TYR A 77 -8.22 -7.79 -0.75
N ILE A 78 -7.26 -7.28 -1.53
CA ILE A 78 -7.51 -6.82 -2.91
C ILE A 78 -8.05 -7.95 -3.77
N PHE A 79 -7.54 -9.17 -3.59
CA PHE A 79 -8.01 -10.35 -4.32
C PHE A 79 -9.47 -10.70 -4.02
N ILE A 80 -9.88 -10.69 -2.75
CA ILE A 80 -11.27 -10.93 -2.34
C ILE A 80 -12.21 -9.85 -2.88
N ILE A 81 -11.80 -8.59 -2.81
CA ILE A 81 -12.55 -7.46 -3.38
C ILE A 81 -12.69 -7.64 -4.88
N GLY A 82 -11.59 -7.87 -5.59
CA GLY A 82 -11.61 -8.10 -7.04
C GLY A 82 -12.53 -9.26 -7.44
N GLY A 83 -12.49 -10.37 -6.69
CA GLY A 83 -13.38 -11.51 -6.88
C GLY A 83 -14.85 -11.15 -6.66
N THR A 84 -15.16 -10.43 -5.58
CA THR A 84 -16.51 -9.97 -5.25
C THR A 84 -17.05 -9.03 -6.32
N PHE A 85 -16.25 -8.03 -6.73
CA PHE A 85 -16.61 -7.12 -7.84
C PHE A 85 -16.79 -7.89 -9.15
N GLY A 86 -16.01 -8.94 -9.39
CA GLY A 86 -16.20 -9.84 -10.53
C GLY A 86 -17.57 -10.53 -10.53
N VAL A 87 -18.01 -11.04 -9.37
CA VAL A 87 -19.34 -11.62 -9.19
C VAL A 87 -20.44 -10.57 -9.38
N LEU A 88 -20.33 -9.42 -8.72
CA LEU A 88 -21.29 -8.31 -8.82
C LEU A 88 -21.45 -7.79 -10.26
N ASN A 89 -20.35 -7.77 -11.02
CA ASN A 89 -20.37 -7.36 -12.42
C ASN A 89 -21.04 -8.44 -13.30
N ARG A 90 -20.80 -9.73 -13.04
CA ARG A 90 -21.47 -10.83 -13.76
C ARG A 90 -22.97 -10.90 -13.46
N THR A 91 -23.40 -10.61 -12.24
CA THR A 91 -24.83 -10.58 -11.90
C THR A 91 -25.55 -9.34 -12.43
N GLY A 92 -24.82 -8.36 -12.97
CA GLY A 92 -25.40 -7.12 -13.50
C GLY A 92 -25.92 -6.16 -12.42
N VAL A 93 -25.66 -6.44 -11.14
CA VAL A 93 -26.16 -5.65 -10.01
C VAL A 93 -25.66 -4.22 -10.06
N ILE A 94 -24.39 -4.01 -10.46
CA ILE A 94 -23.81 -2.65 -10.57
C ILE A 94 -24.57 -1.84 -11.63
N GLN A 95 -24.79 -2.42 -12.82
CA GLN A 95 -25.49 -1.78 -13.93
C GLN A 95 -26.96 -1.54 -13.59
N ALA A 96 -27.62 -2.49 -12.92
CA ALA A 96 -29.00 -2.35 -12.46
C ALA A 96 -29.14 -1.26 -11.39
N GLY A 97 -28.20 -1.19 -10.45
CA GLY A 97 -28.14 -0.17 -9.40
C GLY A 97 -27.97 1.23 -9.99
N VAL A 98 -27.01 1.41 -10.90
CA VAL A 98 -26.81 2.69 -11.62
C VAL A 98 -28.06 3.07 -12.40
N ARG A 99 -28.66 2.13 -13.15
CA ARG A 99 -29.87 2.41 -13.94
C ARG A 99 -31.07 2.77 -13.06
N SER A 100 -31.23 2.12 -11.92
CA SER A 100 -32.26 2.46 -10.93
C SER A 100 -32.06 3.87 -10.38
N LEU A 101 -30.80 4.24 -10.08
CA LEU A 101 -30.45 5.57 -9.60
C LEU A 101 -30.77 6.65 -10.65
N VAL A 102 -30.36 6.42 -11.90
CA VAL A 102 -30.66 7.34 -13.01
C VAL A 102 -32.17 7.56 -13.18
N ARG A 103 -32.97 6.48 -13.11
CA ARG A 103 -34.44 6.57 -13.21
C ARG A 103 -35.06 7.37 -12.07
N ARG A 104 -34.59 7.18 -10.83
CA ARG A 104 -35.11 7.92 -9.66
C ARG A 104 -34.73 9.41 -9.68
N LEU A 105 -33.61 9.76 -10.30
CA LEU A 105 -33.10 11.13 -10.40
C LEU A 105 -33.36 11.77 -11.78
N GLU A 106 -34.33 11.27 -12.56
CA GLU A 106 -34.62 11.77 -13.92
C GLU A 106 -34.84 13.28 -14.00
N GLN A 107 -35.42 13.89 -12.96
CA GLN A 107 -35.67 15.33 -12.90
C GLN A 107 -34.43 16.16 -12.49
N ASN A 108 -33.47 15.56 -11.78
CA ASN A 108 -32.26 16.23 -11.26
C ASN A 108 -30.99 15.52 -11.73
N LYS A 109 -30.80 15.43 -13.05
CA LYS A 109 -29.66 14.75 -13.68
C LYS A 109 -28.30 15.25 -13.17
N ALA A 110 -28.21 16.51 -12.77
CA ALA A 110 -27.00 17.11 -12.18
C ALA A 110 -26.56 16.44 -10.86
N LEU A 111 -27.49 15.84 -10.10
CA LEU A 111 -27.18 15.19 -8.83
C LEU A 111 -26.65 13.76 -8.98
N ILE A 112 -26.72 13.16 -10.18
CA ILE A 112 -26.33 11.76 -10.40
C ILE A 112 -24.83 11.56 -10.16
N VAL A 113 -23.99 12.42 -10.72
CA VAL A 113 -22.52 12.35 -10.56
C VAL A 113 -22.11 12.52 -9.10
N PRO A 114 -22.48 13.60 -8.37
CA PRO A 114 -22.05 13.76 -6.98
C PRO A 114 -22.58 12.63 -6.08
N LEU A 115 -23.81 12.14 -6.31
CA LEU A 115 -24.34 11.03 -5.52
C LEU A 115 -23.60 9.71 -5.78
N LEU A 116 -23.30 9.39 -7.05
CA LEU A 116 -22.46 8.23 -7.37
C LEU A 116 -21.06 8.38 -6.77
N THR A 117 -20.45 9.56 -6.89
CA THR A 117 -19.14 9.83 -6.28
C THR A 117 -19.19 9.63 -4.78
N VAL A 118 -20.22 10.10 -4.07
CA VAL A 118 -20.38 9.89 -2.62
C VAL A 118 -20.55 8.41 -2.30
N VAL A 119 -21.38 7.66 -3.04
CA VAL A 119 -21.59 6.22 -2.82
C VAL A 119 -20.28 5.45 -3.05
N PHE A 120 -19.53 5.75 -4.11
CA PHE A 120 -18.24 5.13 -4.38
C PHE A 120 -17.14 5.61 -3.42
N ALA A 121 -17.18 6.85 -2.95
CA ALA A 121 -16.23 7.38 -1.97
C ALA A 121 -16.47 6.78 -0.59
N ILE A 122 -17.72 6.61 -0.16
CA ILE A 122 -18.07 5.90 1.07
C ILE A 122 -17.67 4.44 0.91
N GLY A 123 -18.11 3.76 -0.16
CA GLY A 123 -17.78 2.36 -0.40
C GLY A 123 -16.27 2.10 -0.50
N GLY A 124 -15.52 2.93 -1.23
CA GLY A 124 -14.07 2.81 -1.36
C GLY A 124 -13.32 3.24 -0.10
N GLY A 125 -13.78 4.30 0.58
CA GLY A 125 -13.14 4.86 1.76
C GLY A 125 -13.37 4.06 3.05
N THR A 126 -14.53 3.42 3.22
CA THR A 126 -14.79 2.56 4.39
C THR A 126 -14.21 1.17 4.22
N ILE A 127 -14.18 0.65 2.99
CA ILE A 127 -13.62 -0.67 2.72
C ILE A 127 -12.08 -0.57 2.77
N GLY A 128 -11.47 0.47 2.20
CA GLY A 128 -10.02 0.63 2.02
C GLY A 128 -9.19 1.19 3.17
N ILE A 129 -9.74 1.28 4.40
CA ILE A 129 -8.97 1.66 5.61
C ILE A 129 -9.06 0.50 6.60
N ALA A 130 -8.08 -0.40 6.53
CA ALA A 130 -7.74 -1.38 7.57
C ALA A 130 -6.23 -1.64 7.48
#